data_AF-A0A6I0FZ26-F1
#
_entry.id   AF-A0A6I0FZ26-F1
#
_cell.length_a   1.000
_cell.length_b   1.000
_cell.length_c   1.000
_cell.angle_alpha   90.00
_cell.angle_beta   90.00
_cell.angle_gamma   90.00
#
_symmetry.space_group_name_H-M   'P 1'
#
loop_
_entity.id
_entity.type
_entity.pdbx_description
1 polymer ?
#
loop_
_entity_poly.entity_id
_entity_poly.type
_entity_poly.pdbx_seq_one_letter_code
_entity_poly.pdbx_strand_id
1 'polypeptide(L)'
;MKRGIIIIEDKKVSVTGNEVWMTATEIAGLFHAGVPAVNAAIKAVRKSDVLNDYEVCRYMRLENGLYADVYALEIIIPIAFRLNTYCTHVFRRWLVEKVLAKEKQQAYVMLIHKANGYC
;
A
#
# COMPACT_ATOMS: atom_id res chain seq x y z
N MET A 1 10.85 -2.15 15.42
CA MET A 1 9.42 -1.84 15.23
C MET A 1 8.84 -2.91 14.34
N LYS A 2 7.67 -3.47 14.66
CA LYS A 2 7.03 -4.48 13.80
C LYS A 2 6.32 -3.74 12.67
N ARG A 3 6.73 -3.99 11.42
CA ARG A 3 6.14 -3.38 10.22
C ARG A 3 5.14 -4.32 9.57
N GLY A 4 4.16 -3.73 8.91
CA GLY A 4 3.26 -4.41 8.01
C GLY A 4 3.84 -4.61 6.62
N ILE A 5 3.39 -5.67 5.95
CA ILE A 5 3.63 -5.93 4.54
C ILE A 5 2.31 -6.26 3.85
N ILE A 6 2.28 -6.10 2.54
CA ILE A 6 1.16 -6.50 1.70
C ILE A 6 1.50 -7.86 1.11
N ILE A 7 0.52 -8.76 1.05
CA ILE A 7 0.65 -10.08 0.46
C ILE A 7 -0.45 -10.27 -0.58
N ILE A 8 -0.10 -10.85 -1.72
CA ILE A 8 -1.04 -11.27 -2.76
C ILE A 8 -0.91 -12.78 -2.94
N GLU A 9 -1.94 -13.50 -2.52
CA GLU A 9 -2.05 -14.96 -2.64
C GLU A 9 -3.43 -15.28 -3.19
N ASP A 10 -3.52 -16.21 -4.15
CA ASP A 10 -4.79 -16.65 -4.76
C ASP A 10 -5.73 -15.50 -5.17
N LYS A 11 -5.16 -14.42 -5.72
CA LYS A 11 -5.88 -13.21 -6.16
C LYS A 11 -6.51 -12.40 -5.02
N LYS A 12 -6.16 -12.67 -3.78
CA LYS A 12 -6.58 -11.95 -2.58
C LYS A 12 -5.43 -11.12 -2.04
N VAL A 13 -5.72 -9.87 -1.71
CA VAL A 13 -4.76 -8.97 -1.07
C VAL A 13 -5.03 -8.94 0.44
N SER A 14 -3.98 -9.15 1.23
CA SER A 14 -3.99 -8.99 2.67
C SER A 14 -2.90 -8.01 3.11
N VAL A 15 -3.11 -7.34 4.24
CA VAL A 15 -2.14 -6.43 4.85
C VAL A 15 -1.84 -6.96 6.24
N THR A 16 -0.58 -7.13 6.56
CA THR A 16 -0.13 -7.48 7.91
C THR A 16 0.13 -6.21 8.71
N GLY A 17 -0.09 -6.25 10.03
CA GLY A 17 0.17 -5.09 10.91
C GLY A 17 -0.70 -3.86 10.63
N ASN A 18 -0.38 -2.77 11.31
CA ASN A 18 -1.14 -1.51 11.23
C ASN A 18 -0.50 -0.48 10.29
N GLU A 19 0.81 -0.56 10.06
CA GLU A 19 1.57 0.42 9.28
C GLU A 19 2.46 -0.32 8.28
N VAL A 20 2.23 -0.10 6.98
CA VAL A 20 2.92 -0.82 5.92
C VAL A 20 4.25 -0.15 5.60
N TRP A 21 5.31 -0.95 5.64
CA TRP A 21 6.64 -0.56 5.17
C TRP A 21 7.24 -1.73 4.42
N MET A 22 7.56 -1.56 3.13
CA MET A 22 8.10 -2.63 2.30
C MET A 22 9.39 -2.20 1.61
N THR A 23 10.34 -3.10 1.51
CA THR A 23 11.56 -2.93 0.71
C THR A 23 11.25 -3.01 -0.77
N ALA A 24 12.14 -2.49 -1.63
CA ALA A 24 12.01 -2.65 -3.08
C ALA A 24 11.92 -4.12 -3.51
N THR A 25 12.62 -5.03 -2.82
CA THR A 25 12.56 -6.48 -3.07
C THR A 25 11.21 -7.08 -2.73
N GLU A 26 10.61 -6.68 -1.60
CA GLU A 26 9.27 -7.13 -1.22
C GLU A 26 8.21 -6.57 -2.17
N ILE A 27 8.34 -5.33 -2.63
CA ILE A 27 7.43 -4.74 -3.63
C ILE A 27 7.56 -5.47 -4.97
N ALA A 28 8.78 -5.81 -5.38
CA ALA A 28 9.03 -6.62 -6.56
C ALA A 28 8.37 -8.01 -6.46
N GLY A 29 8.52 -8.66 -5.31
CA GLY A 29 7.82 -9.92 -4.99
C GLY A 29 6.31 -9.77 -5.01
N LEU A 30 5.76 -8.73 -4.38
CA LEU A 30 4.33 -8.42 -4.33
C LEU A 30 3.72 -8.27 -5.73
N PHE A 31 4.42 -7.54 -6.62
CA PHE A 31 3.90 -7.21 -7.95
C PHE A 31 4.38 -8.13 -9.06
N HIS A 32 5.12 -9.19 -8.75
CA HIS A 32 5.74 -10.09 -9.73
C HIS A 32 6.51 -9.29 -10.79
N ALA A 33 7.29 -8.31 -10.33
CA ALA A 33 8.08 -7.41 -11.17
C ALA A 33 9.56 -7.54 -10.82
N GLY A 34 10.44 -7.12 -11.73
CA GLY A 34 11.87 -7.03 -11.42
C GLY A 34 12.18 -5.86 -10.48
N VAL A 35 13.10 -6.05 -9.55
CA VAL A 35 13.62 -4.98 -8.67
C VAL A 35 14.07 -3.74 -9.46
N PRO A 36 14.74 -3.85 -10.64
CA PRO A 36 15.07 -2.68 -11.44
C PRO A 36 13.86 -1.85 -11.88
N ALA A 37 12.75 -2.50 -12.27
CA ALA A 37 11.53 -1.81 -12.67
C ALA A 37 10.85 -1.11 -11.47
N VAL A 38 10.86 -1.75 -10.30
CA VAL A 38 10.37 -1.15 -9.06
C VAL A 38 11.21 0.06 -8.67
N ASN A 39 12.55 -0.03 -8.71
CA ASN A 39 13.43 1.10 -8.41
C ASN A 39 13.25 2.26 -9.39
N ALA A 40 13.03 1.98 -10.68
CA ALA A 40 12.70 3.00 -11.67
C ALA A 40 11.36 3.69 -11.34
N ALA A 41 10.34 2.92 -10.92
CA ALA A 41 9.05 3.45 -10.51
C ALA A 41 9.17 4.29 -9.23
N ILE A 42 9.90 3.84 -8.20
CA ILE A 42 10.20 4.60 -6.98
C ILE A 42 10.84 5.94 -7.33
N LYS A 43 11.92 5.92 -8.13
CA LYS A 43 12.62 7.15 -8.55
C LYS A 43 11.68 8.11 -9.27
N ALA A 44 10.80 7.60 -10.13
CA ALA A 44 9.88 8.42 -10.88
C ALA A 44 8.73 8.99 -10.03
N VAL A 45 8.30 8.30 -8.97
CA VAL A 45 7.36 8.83 -7.97
C VAL A 45 8.02 9.91 -7.13
N ARG A 46 9.23 9.67 -6.62
CA ARG A 46 9.97 10.67 -5.82
C ARG A 46 10.30 11.93 -6.62
N LYS A 47 10.64 11.79 -7.91
CA LYS A 47 10.94 12.92 -8.79
C LYS A 47 9.79 13.91 -8.95
N SER A 48 8.53 13.50 -8.75
CA SER A 48 7.42 14.45 -8.84
C SER A 48 7.35 15.43 -7.67
N ASP A 49 8.11 15.19 -6.58
CA ASP A 49 8.18 16.03 -5.38
C ASP A 49 6.81 16.32 -4.75
N VAL A 50 5.85 15.40 -4.97
CA VAL A 50 4.48 15.48 -4.43
C VAL A 50 4.42 14.89 -3.02
N LEU A 51 5.31 13.95 -2.71
CA LEU A 51 5.39 13.27 -1.42
C LEU A 51 6.63 13.75 -0.69
N ASN A 52 6.50 13.97 0.62
CA ASN A 52 7.65 14.26 1.47
C ASN A 52 8.47 12.99 1.66
N ASP A 53 9.64 12.91 1.02
CA ASP A 53 10.55 11.75 1.09
C ASP A 53 10.86 11.33 2.54
N TYR A 54 10.92 12.26 3.50
CA TYR A 54 11.18 11.95 4.92
C TYR A 54 10.03 11.19 5.59
N GLU A 55 8.81 11.35 5.11
CA GLU A 55 7.62 10.70 5.66
C GLU A 55 7.36 9.34 5.03
N VAL A 56 7.75 9.14 3.76
CA VAL A 56 7.37 7.96 2.96
C VAL A 56 8.53 7.03 2.62
N CYS A 57 9.78 7.45 2.85
CA CYS A 57 10.98 6.62 2.71
C CYS A 57 11.75 6.59 4.04
N ARG A 58 12.05 5.39 4.54
CA ARG A 58 12.82 5.24 5.79
C ARG A 58 13.94 4.24 5.59
N TYR A 59 15.07 4.52 6.23
CA TYR A 59 16.13 3.53 6.42
C TYR A 59 15.97 2.92 7.82
N MET A 60 15.63 1.63 7.90
CA MET A 60 15.36 0.98 9.19
C MET A 60 15.88 -0.45 9.27
N ARG A 61 16.08 -0.92 10.51
CA ARG A 61 16.46 -2.31 10.80
C ARG A 61 15.25 -3.24 10.67
N LEU A 62 15.39 -4.25 9.83
CA LEU A 62 14.41 -5.31 9.60
C LEU A 62 14.54 -6.42 10.66
N GLU A 63 13.56 -7.34 10.69
CA GLU A 63 13.52 -8.47 11.64
C GLU A 63 14.71 -9.43 11.47
N ASN A 64 15.24 -9.56 10.24
CA ASN A 64 16.46 -10.33 9.96
C ASN A 64 17.76 -9.64 10.43
N GLY A 65 17.64 -8.49 11.10
CA GLY A 65 18.77 -7.73 11.65
C GLY A 65 19.47 -6.82 10.64
N LEU A 66 19.16 -6.91 9.34
CA LEU A 66 19.73 -6.06 8.28
C LEU A 66 19.01 -4.72 8.22
N TYR A 67 19.71 -3.69 7.74
CA TYR A 67 19.11 -2.40 7.45
C TYR A 67 18.79 -2.27 5.96
N ALA A 68 17.64 -1.69 5.65
CA ALA A 68 17.23 -1.46 4.27
C ALA A 68 16.38 -0.20 4.14
N ASP A 69 16.36 0.34 2.92
CA ASP A 69 15.35 1.31 2.53
C ASP A 69 13.98 0.63 2.42
N VAL A 70 13.01 1.20 3.12
CA VAL A 70 11.62 0.78 3.09
C VAL A 70 10.73 1.95 2.68
N TYR A 71 9.62 1.59 2.03
CA TYR A 71 8.70 2.52 1.41
C TYR A 71 7.31 2.33 1.99
N ALA A 72 6.67 3.46 2.30
CA ALA A 72 5.32 3.49 2.83
C ALA A 72 4.28 3.13 1.75
N LEU A 73 3.04 2.90 2.17
CA LEU A 73 1.93 2.57 1.26
C LEU A 73 1.71 3.67 0.19
N GLU A 74 1.98 4.92 0.55
CA GLU A 74 1.92 6.12 -0.28
C GLU A 74 2.87 6.07 -1.48
N ILE A 75 3.97 5.32 -1.38
CA ILE A 75 4.89 5.03 -2.50
C ILE A 75 4.44 3.77 -3.26
N ILE A 76 3.95 2.75 -2.54
CA ILE A 76 3.54 1.47 -3.13
C ILE A 76 2.34 1.64 -4.06
N ILE A 77 1.36 2.48 -3.69
CA ILE A 77 0.17 2.77 -4.49
C ILE A 77 0.54 3.27 -5.90
N PRO A 78 1.27 4.39 -6.08
CA PRO A 78 1.60 4.89 -7.40
C PRO A 78 2.53 3.95 -8.20
N ILE A 79 3.35 3.12 -7.56
CA ILE A 79 4.10 2.05 -8.25
C ILE A 79 3.14 1.07 -8.94
N ALA A 80 2.04 0.69 -8.29
CA ALA A 80 1.04 -0.20 -8.87
C ALA A 80 0.33 0.38 -10.10
N PHE A 81 0.34 1.70 -10.28
CA PHE A 81 -0.18 2.35 -11.49
C PHE A 81 0.88 2.54 -12.58
N ARG A 82 2.16 2.52 -12.22
CA ARG A 82 3.29 2.62 -13.17
C ARG A 82 3.67 1.28 -13.77
N LEU A 83 3.43 0.18 -13.06
CA LEU A 83 3.70 -1.18 -13.54
C LEU A 83 2.42 -1.80 -14.13
N ASN A 84 2.60 -2.65 -15.15
CA ASN A 84 1.50 -3.35 -15.82
C ASN A 84 1.61 -4.86 -15.68
N THR A 85 1.52 -5.35 -14.44
CA THR A 85 1.50 -6.79 -14.13
C THR A 85 0.11 -7.23 -13.68
N TYR A 86 -0.17 -8.53 -13.77
CA TYR A 86 -1.40 -9.09 -13.22
C TYR A 86 -1.58 -8.76 -11.73
N CYS A 87 -0.52 -8.87 -10.92
CA CYS A 87 -0.59 -8.58 -9.49
C CYS A 87 -0.87 -7.09 -9.20
N THR A 88 -0.33 -6.16 -10.00
CA THR A 88 -0.72 -4.74 -9.87
C THR A 88 -2.18 -4.47 -10.23
N HIS A 89 -2.75 -5.22 -11.17
CA HIS A 89 -4.18 -5.12 -11.48
C HIS A 89 -5.03 -5.62 -10.30
N VAL A 90 -4.68 -6.76 -9.71
CA VAL A 90 -5.35 -7.29 -8.50
C VAL A 90 -5.27 -6.28 -7.35
N PHE A 91 -4.08 -5.71 -7.11
CA PHE A 91 -3.88 -4.70 -6.06
C PHE A 91 -4.72 -3.44 -6.28
N ARG A 92 -4.72 -2.88 -7.51
CA ARG A 92 -5.53 -1.70 -7.84
C ARG A 92 -7.02 -1.96 -7.63
N ARG A 93 -7.53 -3.11 -8.06
CA ARG A 93 -8.94 -3.48 -7.85
C ARG A 93 -9.28 -3.59 -6.37
N TRP A 94 -8.43 -4.26 -5.58
CA TRP A 94 -8.59 -4.35 -4.13
C TRP A 94 -8.59 -2.98 -3.46
N LEU A 95 -7.72 -2.06 -3.88
CA LEU A 95 -7.66 -0.70 -3.33
C LEU A 95 -8.99 0.04 -3.54
N VAL A 96 -9.55 -0.04 -4.75
CA VAL A 96 -10.87 0.54 -5.08
C VAL A 96 -11.98 -0.11 -4.25
N GLU A 97 -12.01 -1.44 -4.16
CA GLU A 97 -12.98 -2.17 -3.35
C GLU A 97 -12.92 -1.78 -1.86
N LYS A 98 -11.71 -1.58 -1.32
CA LYS A 98 -11.51 -1.13 0.07
C LYS A 98 -12.04 0.28 0.30
N VAL A 99 -11.78 1.22 -0.61
CA VAL A 99 -12.28 2.59 -0.52
C VAL A 99 -13.81 2.60 -0.54
N LEU A 100 -14.42 1.91 -1.51
CA LEU A 100 -15.88 1.82 -1.65
C LEU A 100 -16.54 1.12 -0.45
N ALA A 101 -15.89 0.12 0.15
CA ALA A 101 -16.39 -0.54 1.35
C ALA A 101 -16.43 0.41 2.57
N LYS A 102 -15.42 1.28 2.72
CA LYS A 102 -15.37 2.28 3.79
C LYS A 102 -16.49 3.31 3.65
N GLU A 103 -16.76 3.77 2.43
CA GLU A 103 -17.89 4.68 2.16
C GLU A 103 -19.23 4.06 2.53
N LYS A 104 -19.45 2.78 2.18
CA LYS A 104 -20.67 2.05 2.57
C LYS A 104 -20.81 1.94 4.08
N GLN A 105 -19.73 1.65 4.80
CA GLN A 105 -19.75 1.59 6.27
C GLN A 105 -20.07 2.97 6.88
N GLN A 106 -19.44 4.04 6.40
CA GLN A 106 -19.72 5.40 6.87
C GLN A 106 -21.17 5.82 6.59
N ALA A 107 -21.70 5.51 5.41
CA ALA A 107 -23.10 5.75 5.05
C ALA A 107 -24.05 4.96 5.98
N TYR A 108 -23.76 3.69 6.25
CA TYR A 108 -24.59 2.86 7.14
C TYR A 108 -24.59 3.39 8.57
N VAL A 109 -23.43 3.83 9.09
CA VAL A 109 -23.33 4.47 10.41
C VAL A 109 -24.15 5.76 10.47
N MET A 110 -24.10 6.63 9.45
CA MET A 110 -24.94 7.83 9.40
C MET A 110 -26.44 7.51 9.37
N LEU A 111 -26.85 6.47 8.63
CA LEU A 111 -28.25 6.04 8.58
C LEU A 111 -28.76 5.56 9.95
N ILE A 112 -27.95 4.79 10.69
CA ILE A 112 -28.30 4.35 12.06
C ILE A 112 -28.42 5.56 13.01
N HIS A 113 -27.48 6.50 12.96
CA HIS A 113 -27.54 7.71 13.79
C HIS A 113 -28.78 8.56 13.47
N LYS A 114 -29.17 8.68 12.20
CA LYS A 114 -30.38 9.39 11.79
C LYS A 114 -31.66 8.67 12.22
N ALA A 115 -31.67 7.34 12.21
CA ALA A 115 -32.81 6.54 12.68
C ALA A 115 -32.99 6.60 14.21
N ASN A 116 -31.89 6.70 14.97
CA ASN A 116 -31.89 6.79 16.43
C ASN A 116 -31.97 8.23 16.98
N GLY A 117 -32.00 9.25 16.11
CA GLY A 117 -31.97 10.67 16.45
C GLY A 117 -33.33 11.38 16.51
N TYR A 118 -34.44 10.63 16.57
CA TYR A 118 -35.75 11.21 16.87
C TYR A 118 -36.12 10.95 18.32
N CYS A 119 -35.69 11.86 19.19
CA CYS A 119 -36.37 12.23 20.43
C CYS A 119 -36.39 13.76 20.48
#